data_AF-A0A3M8G684-F1
#
_entry.id   AF-A0A3M8G684-F1
#
_cell.length_a   1.000
_cell.length_b   1.000
_cell.length_c   1.000
_cell.angle_alpha   90.00
_cell.angle_beta   90.00
_cell.angle_gamma   90.00
#
_symmetry.space_group_name_H-M   'P 1'
#
loop_
_entity.id
_entity.type
_entity.pdbx_description
1 polymer ?
#
loop_
_entity_poly.entity_id
_entity_poly.type
_entity_poly.pdbx_seq_one_letter_code
_entity_poly.pdbx_strand_id
1 'polypeptide(L)'
;MLKASSVLWIIWGLVHMFAGIMTMYFIITGDIGGAVAGIADAVDPSTLEMAYPEAAGAVIGQHGFNLLWIGLVTFICAFFIWKGNKPAIFLAAITGGLADLGYFIFMDLGGFVHFIPGTLMTLVSSSAIILSFYTYFKGKKEAAYSD
;
A
#
# COMPACT_ATOMS: atom_id res chain seq x y z
N MET A 1 9.35 17.47 -8.48
CA MET A 1 8.30 16.78 -7.71
C MET A 1 8.19 15.29 -8.05
N LEU A 2 8.33 14.87 -9.31
CA LEU A 2 8.35 13.43 -9.65
C LEU A 2 9.41 12.60 -8.90
N LYS A 3 10.63 13.12 -8.73
CA LYS A 3 11.66 12.43 -7.92
C LYS A 3 11.22 12.18 -6.47
N ALA A 4 10.56 13.15 -5.85
CA ALA A 4 10.02 12.99 -4.50
C ALA A 4 8.87 11.98 -4.47
N SER A 5 7.95 12.05 -5.43
CA SER A 5 6.88 11.05 -5.59
C SER A 5 7.44 9.63 -5.79
N SER A 6 8.50 9.47 -6.58
CA SER A 6 9.19 8.19 -6.74
C SER A 6 9.77 7.66 -5.43
N VAL A 7 10.40 8.49 -4.61
CA VAL A 7 10.90 8.06 -3.29
C VAL A 7 9.75 7.58 -2.41
N LEU A 8 8.62 8.29 -2.41
CA LEU A 8 7.42 7.87 -1.66
C LEU A 8 6.89 6.52 -2.16
N TRP A 9 6.81 6.31 -3.47
CA TRP A 9 6.40 5.01 -4.03
C TRP A 9 7.38 3.88 -3.75
N ILE A 10 8.70 4.17 -3.68
CA ILE A 10 9.70 3.18 -3.25
C ILE A 10 9.45 2.76 -1.81
N ILE A 11 9.30 3.74 -0.90
CA ILE A 11 9.05 3.46 0.53
C ILE A 11 7.77 2.66 0.69
N TRP A 12 6.68 3.13 0.08
CA TRP A 12 5.38 2.47 0.13
C TRP A 12 5.45 1.04 -0.41
N GLY A 13 6.08 0.85 -1.57
CA GLY A 13 6.24 -0.46 -2.20
C GLY A 13 7.03 -1.43 -1.34
N LEU A 14 8.15 -0.99 -0.75
CA LEU A 14 8.96 -1.80 0.16
C LEU A 14 8.18 -2.25 1.40
N VAL A 15 7.42 -1.33 2.03
CA VAL A 15 6.60 -1.64 3.21
C VAL A 15 5.52 -2.68 2.86
N HIS A 16 4.85 -2.54 1.72
CA HIS A 16 3.79 -3.46 1.31
C HIS A 16 4.33 -4.83 0.89
N MET A 17 5.50 -4.89 0.25
CA MET A 17 6.17 -6.17 -0.01
C MET A 17 6.54 -6.88 1.30
N PHE A 18 7.07 -6.14 2.28
CA PHE A 18 7.38 -6.69 3.61
C PHE A 18 6.11 -7.20 4.31
N ALA A 19 5.06 -6.39 4.39
CA ALA A 19 3.79 -6.78 5.01
C ALA A 19 3.17 -8.00 4.33
N GLY A 20 3.22 -8.08 3.00
CA GLY A 20 2.75 -9.23 2.25
C GLY A 20 3.54 -10.51 2.55
N ILE A 21 4.88 -10.42 2.59
CA ILE A 21 5.75 -11.55 2.95
C ILE A 21 5.47 -12.03 4.37
N MET A 22 5.40 -11.12 5.34
CA MET A 22 5.14 -11.47 6.74
C MET A 22 3.77 -12.10 6.93
N THR A 23 2.74 -11.55 6.30
CA THR A 23 1.38 -12.11 6.34
C THR A 23 1.36 -13.55 5.82
N MET A 24 1.97 -13.78 4.65
CA MET A 24 2.05 -15.14 4.10
C MET A 24 2.89 -16.07 4.96
N TYR A 25 4.00 -15.58 5.54
CA TYR A 25 4.84 -16.35 6.45
C TYR A 25 4.03 -16.89 7.64
N PHE A 26 3.30 -16.01 8.34
CA PHE A 26 2.46 -16.40 9.48
C PHE A 26 1.42 -17.44 9.09
N ILE A 27 0.76 -17.29 7.95
CA ILE A 27 -0.21 -18.26 7.45
C ILE A 27 0.44 -19.62 7.14
N ILE A 28 1.62 -19.63 6.48
CA ILE A 28 2.34 -20.86 6.14
C ILE A 28 2.84 -21.58 7.39
N THR A 29 3.22 -20.84 8.44
CA THR A 29 3.64 -21.41 9.73
C THR A 29 2.46 -21.77 10.65
N GLY A 30 1.22 -21.57 10.21
CA GLY A 30 0.00 -21.93 10.96
C GLY A 30 -0.45 -20.92 12.02
N ASP A 31 0.14 -19.72 12.04
CA ASP A 31 -0.16 -18.66 13.00
C ASP A 31 -1.13 -17.62 12.39
N ILE A 32 -2.41 -18.00 12.30
CA ILE A 32 -3.46 -17.13 11.72
C ILE A 32 -3.71 -15.92 12.63
N GLY A 33 -3.70 -16.10 13.95
CA GLY A 33 -3.88 -15.02 14.92
C GLY A 33 -2.79 -13.96 14.79
N GLY A 34 -1.53 -14.39 14.68
CA GLY A 34 -0.39 -13.50 14.43
C GLY A 34 -0.49 -12.74 13.10
N ALA A 35 -0.98 -13.40 12.04
CA ALA A 35 -1.24 -12.72 10.76
C ALA A 35 -2.29 -11.60 10.89
N VAL A 36 -3.38 -11.85 11.63
CA VAL A 36 -4.42 -10.83 11.90
C VAL A 36 -3.86 -9.71 12.77
N ALA A 37 -3.15 -10.04 13.85
CA ALA A 37 -2.55 -9.06 14.76
C ALA A 37 -1.53 -8.15 14.06
N GLY A 38 -0.78 -8.68 13.08
CA GLY A 38 0.15 -7.89 12.28
C GLY A 38 -0.53 -6.88 11.33
N ILE A 39 -1.81 -7.07 11.01
CA ILE A 39 -2.60 -6.18 10.15
C ILE A 39 -3.47 -5.23 10.98
N ALA A 40 -4.12 -5.76 12.03
CA ALA A 40 -5.03 -5.06 12.94
C ALA A 40 -4.35 -4.81 14.29
N ASP A 41 -3.26 -4.05 14.28
CA ASP A 41 -2.33 -3.90 15.40
C ASP A 41 -2.86 -3.11 16.61
N ALA A 42 -4.05 -2.50 16.50
CA ALA A 42 -4.73 -1.84 17.63
C ALA A 42 -5.74 -2.75 18.35
N VAL A 43 -6.01 -3.97 17.83
CA VAL A 43 -6.92 -4.93 18.45
C VAL A 43 -6.22 -5.62 19.62
N ASP A 44 -6.95 -5.85 20.72
CA ASP A 44 -6.47 -6.62 21.86
C ASP A 44 -6.09 -8.05 21.40
N PRO A 45 -4.80 -8.45 21.52
CA PRO A 45 -4.34 -9.76 21.05
C PRO A 45 -5.09 -10.94 21.68
N SER A 46 -5.57 -10.79 22.92
CA SER A 46 -6.33 -11.85 23.61
C SER A 46 -7.64 -12.18 22.90
N THR A 47 -8.20 -11.25 22.13
CA THR A 47 -9.40 -11.48 21.31
C THR A 47 -9.12 -12.28 20.03
N LEU A 48 -7.85 -12.43 19.68
CA LEU A 48 -7.37 -13.20 18.53
C LEU A 48 -6.85 -14.60 18.94
N GLU A 49 -6.81 -14.91 20.23
CA GLU A 49 -6.46 -16.24 20.74
C GLU A 49 -7.64 -17.21 20.57
N MET A 50 -7.88 -17.62 19.33
CA MET A 50 -8.96 -18.54 18.98
C MET A 50 -8.56 -19.55 17.90
N ALA A 51 -9.33 -20.63 17.79
CA ALA A 51 -9.20 -21.57 16.70
C ALA A 51 -9.82 -20.97 15.42
N TYR A 52 -8.97 -20.52 14.50
CA TYR A 52 -9.40 -20.05 13.19
C TYR A 52 -9.68 -21.22 12.24
N PRO A 53 -10.75 -21.17 11.44
CA PRO A 53 -10.92 -22.08 10.32
C PRO A 53 -9.78 -21.93 9.32
N GLU A 54 -9.27 -23.03 8.77
CA GLU A 54 -8.18 -23.01 7.77
C GLU A 54 -8.51 -22.11 6.57
N ALA A 55 -9.78 -22.09 6.16
CA ALA A 55 -10.25 -21.23 5.08
C ALA A 55 -10.06 -19.72 5.38
N ALA A 56 -10.19 -19.29 6.64
CA ALA A 56 -9.93 -17.89 7.02
C ALA A 56 -8.44 -17.56 6.87
N GLY A 57 -7.56 -18.49 7.26
CA GLY A 57 -6.12 -18.38 7.01
C GLY A 57 -5.78 -18.28 5.53
N ALA A 58 -6.44 -19.08 4.68
CA ALA A 58 -6.25 -19.01 3.22
C ALA A 58 -6.67 -17.66 2.62
N VAL A 59 -7.77 -17.06 3.09
CA VAL A 59 -8.19 -15.71 2.67
C VAL A 59 -7.17 -14.65 3.08
N ILE A 60 -6.65 -14.73 4.31
CA ILE A 60 -5.60 -13.82 4.78
C ILE A 60 -4.30 -14.02 4.00
N GLY A 61 -3.94 -15.27 3.67
CA GLY A 61 -2.77 -15.57 2.84
C GLY A 61 -2.91 -14.98 1.43
N GLN A 62 -4.10 -15.04 0.84
CA GLN A 62 -4.41 -14.38 -0.43
C GLN A 62 -4.33 -12.85 -0.33
N HIS A 63 -4.76 -12.26 0.78
CA HIS A 63 -4.54 -10.84 1.05
C HIS A 63 -3.04 -10.49 1.14
N GLY A 64 -2.23 -11.28 1.86
CA GLY A 64 -0.78 -11.13 1.92
C GLY A 64 -0.10 -11.20 0.55
N PHE A 65 -0.53 -12.14 -0.30
CA PHE A 65 -0.07 -12.21 -1.69
C PHE A 65 -0.44 -10.94 -2.47
N ASN A 66 -1.64 -10.40 -2.26
CA ASN A 66 -2.06 -9.16 -2.90
C ASN A 66 -1.19 -7.97 -2.49
N LEU A 67 -0.93 -7.82 -1.19
CA LEU A 67 -0.02 -6.78 -0.68
C LEU A 67 1.37 -6.87 -1.33
N LEU A 68 1.90 -8.09 -1.47
CA LEU A 68 3.20 -8.32 -2.08
C LEU A 68 3.24 -7.83 -3.54
N TRP A 69 2.33 -8.31 -4.39
CA TRP A 69 2.41 -7.93 -5.81
C TRP A 69 2.07 -6.46 -6.04
N ILE A 70 1.16 -5.88 -5.24
CA ILE A 70 0.85 -4.45 -5.28
C ILE A 70 2.08 -3.61 -4.91
N GLY A 71 2.78 -3.99 -3.83
CA GLY A 71 4.04 -3.37 -3.43
C GLY A 71 5.11 -3.46 -4.51
N LEU A 72 5.23 -4.62 -5.17
CA LEU A 72 6.17 -4.83 -6.26
C LEU A 72 5.86 -3.96 -7.49
N VAL A 73 4.58 -3.88 -7.91
CA VAL A 73 4.16 -3.07 -9.05
C VAL A 73 4.45 -1.59 -8.81
N THR A 74 4.10 -1.07 -7.64
CA THR A 74 4.35 0.34 -7.29
C THR A 74 5.85 0.66 -7.16
N PHE A 75 6.63 -0.25 -6.57
CA PHE A 75 8.09 -0.15 -6.50
C PHE A 75 8.73 -0.06 -7.89
N ILE A 76 8.31 -0.92 -8.84
CA ILE A 76 8.78 -0.88 -10.22
C ILE A 76 8.37 0.44 -10.89
N CYS A 77 7.10 0.85 -10.74
CA CYS A 77 6.59 2.10 -11.31
C CYS A 77 7.41 3.31 -10.83
N ALA A 78 7.89 3.32 -9.58
CA ALA A 78 8.66 4.43 -9.03
C ALA A 78 9.89 4.81 -9.88
N PHE A 79 10.61 3.81 -10.44
CA PHE A 79 11.76 4.05 -11.32
C PHE A 79 11.37 4.66 -12.66
N PHE A 80 10.19 4.34 -13.17
CA PHE A 80 9.64 4.92 -14.40
C PHE A 80 9.07 6.33 -14.15
N ILE A 81 8.42 6.55 -13.01
CA ILE A 81 7.97 7.88 -12.55
C ILE A 81 9.16 8.82 -12.41
N TRP A 82 10.30 8.33 -11.93
CA TRP A 82 11.54 9.11 -11.81
C TRP A 82 11.99 9.67 -13.15
N LYS A 83 11.75 8.92 -14.23
CA LYS A 83 12.06 9.27 -15.62
C LYS A 83 10.92 10.03 -16.32
N GLY A 84 9.85 10.40 -15.61
CA GLY A 84 8.72 11.13 -16.20
C GLY A 84 7.73 10.28 -17.00
N ASN A 85 7.76 8.95 -16.83
CA ASN A 85 6.83 8.06 -17.55
C ASN A 85 5.39 8.26 -17.05
N LYS A 86 4.52 8.78 -17.92
CA LYS A 86 3.13 9.11 -17.59
C LYS A 86 2.30 7.85 -17.26
N PRO A 87 2.28 6.77 -18.07
CA PRO A 87 1.57 5.54 -17.72
C PRO A 87 1.91 5.00 -16.32
N ALA A 88 3.19 5.04 -15.93
CA ALA A 88 3.63 4.58 -14.61
C ALA A 88 3.04 5.40 -13.45
N ILE A 89 2.84 6.71 -13.64
CA ILE A 89 2.16 7.57 -12.64
C ILE A 89 0.74 7.06 -12.39
N PHE A 90 -0.02 6.83 -13.47
CA PHE A 90 -1.42 6.37 -13.35
C PHE A 90 -1.51 4.95 -12.81
N LEU A 91 -0.62 4.05 -13.24
CA LEU A 91 -0.59 2.68 -12.76
C LEU A 91 -0.30 2.64 -11.26
N ALA A 92 0.74 3.34 -10.78
CA ALA A 92 1.04 3.40 -9.35
C ALA A 92 -0.12 4.02 -8.54
N ALA A 93 -0.71 5.11 -9.04
CA ALA A 93 -1.81 5.78 -8.36
C ALA A 93 -3.08 4.92 -8.25
N ILE A 94 -3.44 4.19 -9.30
CA ILE A 94 -4.61 3.30 -9.25
C ILE A 94 -4.30 2.07 -8.39
N THR A 95 -3.15 1.43 -8.58
CA THR A 95 -2.82 0.20 -7.85
C THR A 95 -2.59 0.47 -6.36
N GLY A 96 -1.69 1.38 -6.00
CA GLY A 96 -1.39 1.69 -4.61
C GLY A 96 -2.47 2.54 -3.95
N GLY A 97 -3.04 3.52 -4.68
CA GLY A 97 -4.07 4.39 -4.13
C GLY A 97 -5.39 3.67 -3.83
N LEU A 98 -5.82 2.71 -4.66
CA LEU A 98 -7.01 1.91 -4.33
C LEU A 98 -6.75 0.91 -3.20
N ALA A 99 -5.54 0.39 -3.08
CA ALA A 99 -5.15 -0.46 -1.95
C ALA A 99 -5.28 0.30 -0.62
N ASP A 100 -4.69 1.49 -0.55
CA ASP A 100 -4.77 2.35 0.64
C ASP A 100 -6.16 2.93 0.88
N LEU A 101 -6.96 3.16 -0.17
CA LEU A 101 -8.36 3.55 0.01
C LEU A 101 -9.16 2.45 0.73
N GLY A 102 -8.96 1.19 0.34
CA GLY A 102 -9.56 0.05 1.03
C GLY A 102 -9.07 -0.04 2.48
N TYR A 103 -7.76 0.09 2.70
CA TYR A 103 -7.16 0.13 4.03
C TYR A 103 -7.77 1.25 4.89
N PHE A 104 -7.86 2.46 4.36
CA PHE A 104 -8.42 3.60 5.07
C PHE A 104 -9.89 3.37 5.48
N ILE A 105 -10.72 2.89 4.56
CA ILE A 105 -12.15 2.68 4.81
C ILE A 105 -12.39 1.60 5.87
N PHE A 106 -11.66 0.49 5.80
CA PHE A 106 -11.95 -0.68 6.63
C PHE A 106 -11.08 -0.78 7.89
N MET A 107 -9.84 -0.31 7.83
CA MET A 107 -8.86 -0.42 8.93
C MET A 107 -8.76 0.88 9.72
N ASP A 108 -8.42 2.01 9.07
CA ASP A 108 -8.26 3.31 9.75
C ASP A 108 -9.60 3.79 10.33
N LEU A 109 -10.65 3.91 9.51
CA LEU A 109 -11.98 4.33 9.98
C LEU A 109 -12.65 3.29 10.89
N GLY A 110 -12.26 2.02 10.77
CA GLY A 110 -12.70 0.94 11.64
C GLY A 110 -12.08 0.98 13.04
N GLY A 111 -11.00 1.74 13.23
CA GLY A 111 -10.28 1.84 14.51
C GLY A 111 -9.47 0.58 14.85
N PHE A 112 -9.10 -0.22 13.85
CA PHE A 112 -8.40 -1.50 14.04
C PHE A 112 -6.87 -1.38 13.98
N VAL A 113 -6.34 -0.19 13.70
CA VAL A 113 -4.90 0.01 13.46
C VAL A 113 -4.34 1.23 14.19
N HIS A 114 -3.05 1.19 14.49
CA HIS A 114 -2.28 2.31 14.99
C HIS A 114 -1.76 3.20 13.83
N PHE A 115 -1.31 4.41 14.18
CA PHE A 115 -0.86 5.41 13.21
C PHE A 115 0.37 4.97 12.39
N ILE A 116 1.26 4.16 12.98
CA ILE A 116 2.47 3.63 12.34
C ILE A 116 2.46 2.11 12.48
N PRO A 117 2.67 1.34 11.40
CA PRO A 117 2.93 1.80 10.03
C PRO A 117 1.69 2.20 9.23
N GLY A 118 0.49 1.94 9.76
CA GLY A 118 -0.81 2.01 9.07
C GLY A 118 -1.13 3.34 8.41
N THR A 119 -1.79 4.24 9.13
CA THR A 119 -2.24 5.57 8.61
C THR A 119 -1.11 6.34 7.92
N LEU A 120 0.14 6.16 8.36
CA LEU A 120 1.31 6.75 7.72
C LEU A 120 1.43 6.35 6.23
N MET A 121 1.19 5.09 5.86
CA MET A 121 1.26 4.67 4.45
C MET A 121 0.15 5.30 3.60
N THR A 122 -1.06 5.44 4.14
CA THR A 122 -2.17 6.18 3.51
C THR A 122 -1.77 7.62 3.18
N LEU A 123 -1.04 8.29 4.09
CA LEU A 123 -0.52 9.64 3.86
C LEU A 123 0.62 9.66 2.84
N VAL A 124 1.51 8.66 2.85
CA VAL A 124 2.62 8.51 1.91
C VAL A 124 2.11 8.33 0.49
N SER A 125 1.16 7.42 0.26
CA SER A 125 0.58 7.19 -1.07
C SER A 125 -0.21 8.41 -1.56
N SER A 126 -1.03 9.02 -0.70
CA SER A 126 -1.77 10.25 -1.01
C SER A 126 -0.83 11.39 -1.43
N SER A 127 0.27 11.57 -0.69
CA SER A 127 1.31 12.55 -1.03
C SER A 127 1.99 12.22 -2.36
N ALA A 128 2.29 10.94 -2.61
CA ALA A 128 2.90 10.48 -3.86
C ALA A 128 1.99 10.78 -5.07
N ILE A 129 0.68 10.53 -4.93
CA ILE A 129 -0.34 10.83 -5.94
C ILE A 129 -0.39 12.34 -6.18
N ILE A 130 -0.57 13.16 -5.14
CA ILE A 130 -0.70 14.62 -5.27
C ILE A 130 0.52 15.21 -5.99
N LEU A 131 1.74 14.84 -5.58
CA LEU A 131 2.98 15.36 -6.19
C LEU A 131 3.14 14.93 -7.66
N SER A 132 2.75 13.69 -7.99
CA SER A 132 2.79 13.19 -9.37
C SER A 132 1.80 13.91 -10.27
N PHE A 133 0.53 14.02 -9.84
CA PHE A 133 -0.51 14.66 -10.63
C PHE A 133 -0.31 16.17 -10.76
N TYR A 134 0.15 16.85 -9.70
CA TYR A 134 0.50 18.27 -9.77
C TYR A 134 1.55 18.52 -10.86
N THR A 135 2.60 17.69 -10.92
CA THR A 135 3.64 17.84 -11.95
C THR A 135 3.09 17.58 -13.36
N TYR A 136 2.26 16.54 -13.50
CA TYR A 136 1.64 16.18 -14.78
C TYR A 136 0.76 17.30 -15.35
N PHE A 137 -0.15 17.86 -14.54
CA PHE A 137 -1.07 18.90 -14.99
C PHE A 137 -0.37 20.24 -15.21
N LYS A 138 0.63 20.59 -14.40
CA LYS A 138 1.43 21.80 -14.61
C LYS A 138 2.16 21.77 -15.97
N GLY A 139 2.81 20.66 -16.31
CA GLY A 139 3.49 20.52 -17.60
C GLY A 139 2.53 20.56 -18.80
N LYS A 140 1.31 20.05 -18.65
CA LYS A 140 0.25 20.17 -19.66
C LYS A 140 -0.19 21.62 -19.89
N LYS A 141 -0.31 22.39 -18.80
CA LYS A 141 -0.66 23.82 -18.86
C LYS A 141 0.42 24.61 -19.59
N GLU A 142 1.69 24.40 -19.25
CA GLU A 142 2.82 25.11 -19.88
C GLU A 142 2.89 24.83 -21.40
N ALA A 143 2.68 23.58 -21.83
CA ALA A 143 2.64 23.23 -23.25
C ALA A 143 1.49 23.90 -24.02
N ALA A 144 0.34 24.11 -23.38
CA ALA A 144 -0.83 24.74 -24.02
C ALA A 144 -0.72 26.26 -24.20
N TYR A 145 0.25 26.92 -23.53
CA TYR A 145 0.52 28.36 -23.67
C TYR A 145 1.80 28.65 -24.49
N SER A 146 2.49 27.62 -24.95
CA SER A 146 3.68 27.73 -25.82
C SER A 146 3.38 27.54 -27.32
N ASP A 147 2.13 27.25 -27.65
CA ASP A 147 1.57 27.18 -29.02
C ASP A 147 0.76 28.46 -29.33
#